data_AF-A0A527A187-F1
#
_entry.id   AF-A0A527A187-F1
#
_cell.length_a   1.000
_cell.length_b   1.000
_cell.length_c   1.000
_cell.angle_alpha   90.00
_cell.angle_beta   90.00
_cell.angle_gamma   90.00
#
_symmetry.space_group_name_H-M   'P 1'
#
loop_
_entity.id
_entity.type
_entity.pdbx_description
1 polymer ?
#
loop_
_entity_poly.entity_id
_entity_poly.type
_entity_poly.pdbx_seq_one_letter_code
_entity_poly.pdbx_strand_id
1 'polypeptide(L)'
;MSLLTTIDTNPAFTPKEALPLPERLISGTPSFKSWAQDASKGEKVLTGVWEATPGETHSIKGTTYEFCHIISGLVEIEEKGGETKTYRAGDSFVM
;
A
#
# COMPACT_ATOMS: atom_id res chain seq x y z
N MET A 1 12.75 -9.12 -25.80
CA MET A 1 12.15 -9.19 -24.45
C MET A 1 11.21 -8.01 -24.29
N SER A 2 10.04 -8.20 -23.68
CA SER A 2 9.13 -7.08 -23.38
C SER A 2 9.77 -6.17 -22.35
N LEU A 3 9.66 -4.86 -22.54
CA LEU A 3 10.03 -3.84 -21.53
C LEU A 3 8.81 -3.41 -20.69
N LEU A 4 7.65 -4.04 -20.93
CA LEU A 4 6.40 -3.76 -20.26
C LEU A 4 6.13 -4.86 -19.24
N THR A 5 5.83 -4.44 -18.01
CA THR A 5 5.28 -5.28 -16.95
C THR A 5 3.84 -4.84 -16.72
N THR A 6 2.88 -5.71 -17.08
CA THR A 6 1.46 -5.48 -16.78
C THR A 6 1.21 -5.85 -15.33
N ILE A 7 0.57 -4.95 -14.58
CA ILE A 7 0.17 -5.22 -13.20
C ILE A 7 -1.19 -5.92 -13.19
N ASP A 8 -1.24 -7.10 -12.60
CA ASP A 8 -2.49 -7.78 -12.26
C ASP A 8 -3.06 -7.18 -10.97
N THR A 9 -4.20 -6.51 -11.03
CA THR A 9 -4.83 -5.90 -9.85
C THR A 9 -5.57 -6.91 -8.96
N ASN A 10 -5.73 -8.16 -9.39
CA ASN A 10 -6.37 -9.24 -8.62
C ASN A 10 -5.53 -10.53 -8.67
N PRO A 11 -4.29 -10.51 -8.16
CA PRO A 11 -3.35 -11.62 -8.26
C PRO A 11 -3.84 -12.84 -7.47
N ALA A 12 -3.81 -14.02 -8.12
CA ALA A 12 -4.29 -15.27 -7.54
C ALA A 12 -3.24 -16.06 -6.73
N PHE A 13 -1.98 -15.60 -6.70
CA PHE A 13 -0.91 -16.29 -5.96
C PHE A 13 -0.90 -15.93 -4.47
N THR A 14 -0.22 -16.73 -3.65
CA THR A 14 -0.17 -16.52 -2.20
C THR A 14 0.52 -15.19 -1.85
N PRO A 15 -0.14 -14.28 -1.10
CA PRO A 15 0.49 -13.05 -0.65
C PRO A 15 1.51 -13.29 0.46
N LYS A 16 2.39 -12.31 0.66
CA LYS A 16 3.07 -12.14 1.94
C LYS A 16 2.11 -11.46 2.92
N GLU A 17 1.84 -12.12 4.04
CA GLU A 17 1.01 -11.58 5.13
C GLU A 17 1.86 -10.81 6.14
N ALA A 18 1.27 -9.77 6.73
CA ALA A 18 1.87 -9.00 7.82
C ALA A 18 0.79 -8.43 8.75
N LEU A 19 1.22 -8.03 9.95
CA LEU A 19 0.45 -7.26 10.91
C LEU A 19 1.15 -5.91 11.14
N PRO A 20 0.43 -4.86 11.59
CA PRO A 20 1.10 -3.66 12.07
C PRO A 20 2.04 -3.98 13.22
N LEU A 21 3.14 -3.23 13.31
CA LEU A 21 3.98 -3.25 14.50
C LEU A 21 3.18 -2.71 15.69
N PRO A 22 3.27 -3.31 16.89
CA PRO A 22 2.45 -2.92 18.05
C PRO A 22 2.50 -1.43 18.38
N GLU A 23 3.67 -0.81 18.26
CA GLU A 23 3.90 0.62 18.53
C GLU A 23 3.27 1.56 17.49
N ARG A 24 2.67 1.02 16.43
CA ARG A 24 2.04 1.79 15.35
C ARG A 24 0.56 1.56 15.22
N LEU A 25 0.02 0.56 15.91
CA LEU A 25 -1.40 0.31 15.95
C LEU A 25 -2.09 1.40 16.78
N ILE A 26 -3.06 2.08 16.19
CA ILE A 26 -3.87 3.09 16.87
C ILE A 26 -5.21 2.48 17.26
N SER A 27 -5.91 1.85 16.30
CA SER A 27 -7.21 1.23 16.53
C SER A 27 -7.50 0.06 15.58
N GLY A 28 -8.39 -0.84 16.00
CA GLY A 28 -8.80 -2.02 15.23
C GLY A 28 -7.80 -3.18 15.27
N THR A 29 -7.95 -4.10 14.31
CA THR A 29 -7.11 -5.31 14.20
C THR A 29 -6.71 -5.55 12.73
N PRO A 30 -6.08 -4.57 12.06
CA PRO A 30 -5.81 -4.67 10.65
C PRO A 30 -4.76 -5.76 10.36
N SER A 31 -4.92 -6.39 9.22
CA SER A 31 -4.02 -7.37 8.63
C SER A 31 -3.71 -6.96 7.20
N PHE A 32 -2.47 -7.19 6.79
CA PHE A 32 -1.95 -6.74 5.50
C PHE A 32 -1.56 -7.92 4.62
N LYS A 33 -1.76 -7.76 3.32
CA LYS A 33 -1.27 -8.68 2.29
C LYS A 33 -0.52 -7.91 1.22
N SER A 34 0.54 -8.53 0.69
CA SER A 34 1.34 -7.97 -0.39
C SER A 34 1.63 -9.00 -1.46
N TRP A 35 1.32 -8.64 -2.71
CA TRP A 35 1.61 -9.40 -3.91
C TRP A 35 2.62 -8.62 -4.75
N ALA A 36 3.91 -8.86 -4.52
CA ALA A 36 4.98 -8.26 -5.32
C ALA A 36 4.96 -8.82 -6.75
N GLN A 37 5.03 -7.96 -7.75
CA GLN A 37 4.96 -8.33 -9.18
C GLN A 37 6.19 -7.88 -9.98
N ASP A 38 6.90 -6.84 -9.53
CA ASP A 38 8.12 -6.37 -10.17
C ASP A 38 9.13 -5.84 -9.14
N ALA A 39 10.41 -6.04 -9.45
CA ALA A 39 11.53 -5.42 -8.76
C ALA A 39 12.55 -4.91 -9.80
N SER A 40 12.54 -3.60 -10.02
CA SER A 40 13.31 -2.93 -11.07
C SER A 40 14.34 -1.96 -10.51
N LYS A 41 15.26 -1.51 -11.39
CA LYS A 41 16.31 -0.53 -11.06
C LYS A 41 17.22 -0.94 -9.89
N GLY A 42 17.57 -2.22 -9.82
CA GLY A 42 18.34 -2.78 -8.72
C GLY A 42 17.56 -2.71 -7.41
N GLU A 43 16.32 -3.19 -7.43
CA GLU A 43 15.39 -3.27 -6.28
C GLU A 43 14.97 -1.91 -5.68
N LYS A 44 15.25 -0.81 -6.39
CA LYS A 44 14.83 0.54 -5.97
C LYS A 44 13.39 0.86 -6.32
N VAL A 45 12.83 0.15 -7.29
CA VAL A 45 11.42 0.28 -7.68
C VAL A 45 10.76 -1.07 -7.46
N LEU A 46 9.92 -1.14 -6.44
CA LEU A 46 9.11 -2.31 -6.12
C LEU A 46 7.69 -2.01 -6.56
N THR A 47 7.04 -2.93 -7.27
CA THR A 47 5.67 -2.74 -7.75
C THR A 47 4.85 -3.99 -7.47
N GLY A 48 3.60 -3.80 -7.07
CA GLY A 48 2.71 -4.89 -6.72
C GLY A 48 1.35 -4.39 -6.26
N VAL A 49 0.57 -5.30 -5.67
CA VAL A 49 -0.72 -5.01 -5.05
C VAL A 49 -0.60 -5.18 -3.55
N TRP A 50 -1.24 -4.28 -2.80
CA TRP A 50 -1.30 -4.31 -1.36
C TRP A 50 -2.76 -4.21 -0.90
N GLU A 51 -3.12 -4.96 0.13
CA GLU A 51 -4.46 -4.97 0.74
C GLU A 51 -4.32 -4.82 2.26
N ALA A 52 -5.25 -4.07 2.86
CA ALA A 52 -5.45 -4.05 4.30
C ALA A 52 -6.91 -4.26 4.67
N THR A 53 -7.15 -5.01 5.75
CA THR A 53 -8.44 -4.99 6.44
C THR A 53 -8.60 -3.71 7.26
N PRO A 54 -9.84 -3.30 7.63
CA PRO A 54 -10.06 -2.04 8.33
C PRO A 54 -9.31 -1.93 9.67
N GLY A 55 -8.71 -0.76 9.88
CA GLY A 55 -7.99 -0.39 11.10
C GLY A 55 -7.21 0.91 10.89
N GLU A 56 -6.58 1.39 11.96
CA GLU A 56 -5.87 2.67 11.98
C GLU A 56 -4.44 2.47 12.47
N THR A 57 -3.47 2.98 11.71
CA THR A 57 -2.05 2.78 12.01
C THR A 57 -1.19 3.97 11.61
N HIS A 58 -0.05 4.14 12.26
CA HIS A 58 1.01 5.02 11.79
C HIS A 58 1.77 4.39 10.61
N SER A 59 1.82 5.10 9.47
CA SER A 59 2.51 4.65 8.25
C SER A 59 3.99 4.35 8.45
N ILE A 60 4.53 3.37 7.71
CA ILE A 60 5.96 2.99 7.68
C ILE A 60 6.80 3.74 6.65
N LYS A 61 6.19 4.64 5.88
CA LYS A 61 6.80 5.30 4.72
C LYS A 61 8.26 5.73 4.94
N GLY A 62 8.57 6.38 6.06
CA GLY A 62 9.91 6.92 6.30
C GLY A 62 10.31 7.88 5.18
N THR A 63 11.47 7.64 4.54
CA THR A 63 11.96 8.42 3.39
C THR A 63 11.69 7.76 2.03
N THR A 64 10.95 6.66 2.01
CA THR A 64 10.64 5.93 0.77
C THR A 64 9.62 6.72 -0.03
N TYR A 65 9.81 6.77 -1.35
CA TYR A 65 8.80 7.25 -2.29
C TYR A 65 7.78 6.15 -2.53
N GLU A 66 6.51 6.43 -2.31
CA GLU A 66 5.43 5.48 -2.54
C GLU A 66 4.34 6.12 -3.41
N PHE A 67 4.13 5.56 -4.60
CA PHE A 67 2.96 5.90 -5.43
C PHE A 67 1.86 4.87 -5.16
N CYS A 68 0.68 5.34 -4.80
CA CYS A 68 -0.49 4.50 -4.57
C CYS A 68 -1.58 4.85 -5.59
N HIS A 69 -2.20 3.80 -6.15
CA HIS A 69 -3.44 3.89 -6.90
C HIS A 69 -4.47 2.99 -6.21
N ILE A 70 -5.62 3.54 -5.82
CA ILE A 70 -6.63 2.78 -5.11
C ILE A 70 -7.43 1.95 -6.12
N ILE A 71 -7.28 0.63 -6.05
CA ILE A 71 -8.02 -0.33 -6.89
C ILE A 71 -9.46 -0.48 -6.38
N SER A 72 -9.63 -0.62 -5.07
CA SER A 72 -10.92 -0.79 -4.41
C SER A 72 -10.88 -0.27 -2.98
N GLY A 73 -12.07 -0.06 -2.40
CA GLY A 73 -12.19 0.42 -1.02
C GLY A 73 -11.94 1.92 -0.88
N LEU A 74 -11.53 2.30 0.34
CA LEU A 74 -11.34 3.67 0.78
C LEU A 74 -10.23 3.70 1.83
N VAL A 75 -9.39 4.73 1.78
CA VAL A 75 -8.41 5.05 2.82
C VAL A 75 -8.48 6.52 3.19
N GLU A 76 -8.36 6.82 4.47
CA GLU A 76 -8.15 8.17 4.99
C GLU A 76 -6.70 8.29 5.46
N ILE A 77 -6.04 9.39 5.09
CA ILE A 77 -4.65 9.66 5.40
C ILE A 77 -4.55 11.03 6.03
N GLU A 78 -4.07 11.07 7.26
CA GLU A 78 -3.80 12.29 8.02
C GLU A 78 -2.28 12.49 8.16
N GLU A 79 -1.80 13.65 7.74
CA GLU A 79 -0.46 14.12 8.09
C GLU A 79 -0.46 14.67 9.51
N LYS A 80 0.68 14.62 10.21
CA LYS A 80 0.78 15.17 11.57
C LYS A 80 0.43 16.67 11.58
N GLY A 81 -0.74 17.01 12.10
CA GLY A 81 -1.26 18.39 12.15
C GLY A 81 -1.77 18.92 10.80
N GLY A 82 -1.91 18.05 9.80
CA GLY A 82 -2.49 18.38 8.50
C GLY A 82 -3.97 18.00 8.42
N GLU A 83 -4.55 18.21 7.23
CA GLU A 83 -5.91 17.79 6.94
C GLU A 83 -5.96 16.29 6.61
N THR A 84 -7.03 15.63 7.04
CA THR A 84 -7.34 14.26 6.60
C THR A 84 -7.74 14.29 5.13
N LYS A 85 -7.05 13.48 4.31
CA LYS A 85 -7.37 13.27 2.90
C LYS A 85 -8.01 11.90 2.71
N THR A 86 -9.11 11.84 1.97
CA THR A 86 -9.78 10.57 1.64
C THR A 86 -9.51 10.18 0.19
N TYR A 87 -9.10 8.94 -0.04
CA TYR A 87 -8.91 8.36 -1.38
C TYR A 87 -9.80 7.14 -1.55
N ARG A 88 -10.39 6.98 -2.74
CA ARG A 88 -11.30 5.90 -3.13
C ARG A 88 -10.86 5.28 -4.46
N ALA A 89 -11.53 4.21 -4.87
CA ALA A 89 -11.26 3.54 -6.14
C ALA A 89 -11.11 4.52 -7.32
N GLY A 90 -9.98 4.45 -8.02
CA GLY A 90 -9.60 5.34 -9.12
C GLY A 90 -8.70 6.52 -8.72
N ASP A 91 -8.67 6.88 -7.44
CA ASP A 91 -7.80 7.95 -6.95
C ASP A 91 -6.34 7.49 -6.86
N SER A 92 -5.43 8.46 -6.98
CA SER A 92 -3.99 8.22 -6.86
C SER A 92 -3.33 9.28 -6.00
N PHE A 93 -2.29 8.88 -5.28
CA PHE A 93 -1.48 9.80 -4.49
C PHE A 93 -0.03 9.33 -4.38
N VAL A 94 0.82 10.24 -3.94
CA VAL A 94 2.22 9.96 -3.62
C VAL A 94 2.44 10.27 -2.15
N MET A 95 3.09 9.36 -1.45
CA MET A 95 3.63 9.59 -0.12
C MET A 95 5.15 9.65 -0.21
#